data_AF-Q2NQ58-F1
#
_entry.id   AF-Q2NQ58-F1
#
_cell.length_a   1.000
_cell.length_b   1.000
_cell.length_c   1.000
_cell.angle_alpha   90.00
_cell.angle_beta   90.00
_cell.angle_gamma   90.00
#
_symmetry.space_group_name_H-M   'P 1'
#
loop_
_entity.id
_entity.type
_entity.pdbx_description
1 polymer ?
#
loop_
_entity_poly.entity_id
_entity_poly.type
_entity_poly.pdbx_seq_one_letter_code
_entity_poly.pdbx_strand_id
1 'polypeptide(L)'
;MERYFISSYLKIKEKNIFEAFNPDSGDIDRVKSIDVSSIDAEVIIPYHENLESIKFEEVSDDVLYRKRKPYVATFKIHDLLLRNKDDFISGSRCFNHEIISRQGEVQKNKMIIAIMGDGYSFNDMEQWKKDANIVMSGFLSDPLMNEFKDCFEFMRIDVISKDSGISITGQQKKDTALETVLGCYDLDRLLCVNIKLVKKFANESLGFGGYDQVLVIGNTKEYGGAGYDGIGTLTMHKQSVELALHEFGHSAYHLADEYDYGNCVIEGDENEKANVTKETDRNKIKWRHLIKPTTQIPTLNTENGIIGLFEGAAYCKKGKYRPVFSSKMKNLGASWHAVNEEHIKKIMMHYNYRGDPTKKSKYFKIN
;
A
#
# COMPACT_ATOMS: atom_id res chain seq x y z
N MET A 1 5.03 -17.01 -21.26
CA MET A 1 4.19 -17.77 -20.31
C MET A 1 3.26 -16.75 -19.69
N GLU A 2 2.03 -16.77 -20.19
CA GLU A 2 0.96 -15.81 -19.94
C GLU A 2 0.56 -15.87 -18.46
N ARG A 3 0.55 -14.71 -17.78
CA ARG A 3 0.07 -14.61 -16.40
C ARG A 3 -1.43 -14.42 -16.47
N TYR A 4 -2.17 -15.36 -15.91
CA TYR A 4 -3.62 -15.27 -15.77
C TYR A 4 -3.93 -15.50 -14.29
N PHE A 5 -4.64 -14.56 -13.67
CA PHE A 5 -5.07 -14.69 -12.27
C PHE A 5 -6.53 -14.33 -12.05
N ILE A 6 -7.02 -14.87 -10.95
CA ILE A 6 -8.38 -15.29 -10.68
C ILE A 6 -9.02 -14.27 -9.76
N SER A 7 -10.21 -13.77 -10.13
CA SER A 7 -11.08 -13.06 -9.20
C SER A 7 -12.06 -14.05 -8.56
N SER A 8 -12.12 -14.10 -7.23
CA SER A 8 -13.21 -14.74 -6.50
C SER A 8 -13.64 -13.88 -5.33
N TYR A 9 -14.91 -13.47 -5.34
CA TYR A 9 -15.50 -12.54 -4.38
C TYR A 9 -15.61 -13.16 -2.99
N LEU A 10 -14.90 -12.60 -2.02
CA LEU A 10 -15.08 -12.90 -0.59
C LEU A 10 -15.41 -11.58 0.14
N LYS A 11 -16.51 -11.56 0.87
CA LYS A 11 -16.88 -10.41 1.72
C LYS A 11 -16.09 -10.49 3.03
N ILE A 12 -15.05 -9.69 3.15
CA ILE A 12 -14.33 -9.50 4.41
C ILE A 12 -14.62 -8.09 4.93
N LYS A 13 -14.82 -7.95 6.24
CA LYS A 13 -14.85 -6.64 6.91
C LYS A 13 -13.42 -6.26 7.21
N GLU A 14 -12.86 -5.28 6.50
CA GLU A 14 -11.62 -4.65 6.95
C GLU A 14 -11.91 -3.33 7.66
N LYS A 15 -11.03 -3.01 8.61
CA LYS A 15 -10.93 -1.68 9.19
C LYS A 15 -9.82 -0.96 8.43
N ASN A 16 -10.18 0.03 7.63
CA ASN A 16 -9.17 0.93 7.06
C ASN A 16 -8.78 1.94 8.14
N ILE A 17 -7.49 2.07 8.41
CA ILE A 17 -6.94 3.11 9.26
C ILE A 17 -6.47 4.22 8.34
N PHE A 18 -6.95 5.43 8.63
CA PHE A 18 -6.70 6.61 7.84
C PHE A 18 -5.88 7.60 8.63
N GLU A 19 -4.81 8.11 8.02
CA GLU A 19 -3.83 8.95 8.67
C GLU A 19 -3.71 10.31 7.97
N ALA A 20 -3.56 11.36 8.76
CA ALA A 20 -3.45 12.72 8.31
C ALA A 20 -2.29 13.40 9.01
N PHE A 21 -1.29 13.85 8.25
CA PHE A 21 -0.05 14.39 8.83
C PHE A 21 -0.05 15.91 8.93
N ASN A 22 0.78 16.47 9.82
CA ASN A 22 1.07 17.89 9.89
C ASN A 22 2.21 18.21 8.93
N PRO A 23 1.97 19.02 7.88
CA PRO A 23 3.02 19.42 6.97
C PRO A 23 4.16 20.16 7.67
N ASP A 24 3.91 20.99 8.68
CA ASP A 24 4.96 21.82 9.28
C ASP A 24 5.89 21.03 10.22
N SER A 25 5.33 20.08 10.98
CA SER A 25 6.12 19.29 11.95
C SER A 25 6.53 17.91 11.43
N GLY A 26 5.85 17.39 10.42
CA GLY A 26 5.99 16.02 9.94
C GLY A 26 5.34 14.96 10.84
N ASP A 27 4.78 15.34 11.99
CA ASP A 27 4.06 14.42 12.88
C ASP A 27 2.66 14.11 12.33
N ILE A 28 2.00 13.05 12.78
CA ILE A 28 0.61 12.78 12.44
C ILE A 28 -0.33 13.62 13.29
N ASP A 29 -1.25 14.29 12.63
CA ASP A 29 -2.24 15.18 13.23
C ASP A 29 -3.50 14.41 13.64
N ARG A 30 -3.98 13.49 12.79
CA ARG A 30 -5.18 12.67 13.08
C ARG A 30 -5.08 11.26 12.53
N VAL A 31 -5.67 10.33 13.26
CA VAL A 31 -5.82 8.91 12.89
C VAL A 31 -7.25 8.48 13.15
N LYS A 32 -7.90 7.84 12.17
CA LYS A 32 -9.27 7.35 12.32
C LYS A 32 -9.41 5.98 11.69
N SER A 33 -9.90 5.02 12.46
CA SER A 33 -10.36 3.74 11.93
C SER A 33 -11.77 3.92 11.38
N ILE A 34 -11.98 3.55 10.12
CA ILE A 34 -13.29 3.58 9.48
C ILE A 34 -13.67 2.15 9.14
N ASP A 35 -14.80 1.71 9.70
CA ASP A 35 -15.43 0.44 9.33
C ASP A 35 -16.02 0.58 7.93
N VAL A 36 -15.28 0.15 6.92
CA VAL A 36 -15.80 0.10 5.55
C VAL A 36 -16.62 -1.18 5.43
N SER A 37 -17.95 -1.04 5.41
CA SER A 37 -18.82 -2.19 5.23
C SER A 37 -18.71 -2.69 3.78
N SER A 38 -18.14 -3.89 3.65
CA SER A 38 -17.92 -4.67 2.43
C SER A 38 -16.82 -4.17 1.49
N ILE A 39 -15.71 -4.88 1.52
CA ILE A 39 -14.68 -4.85 0.47
C ILE A 39 -14.81 -6.14 -0.34
N ASP A 40 -14.68 -6.01 -1.66
CA ASP A 40 -14.43 -7.13 -2.55
C ASP A 40 -12.95 -7.51 -2.36
N ALA A 41 -12.67 -8.63 -1.67
CA ALA A 41 -11.29 -9.06 -1.42
C ALA A 41 -10.62 -9.51 -2.74
N GLU A 42 -9.47 -8.92 -3.05
CA GLU A 42 -8.63 -9.29 -4.18
C GLU A 42 -7.39 -9.99 -3.63
N VAL A 43 -7.17 -11.24 -4.01
CA VAL A 43 -6.06 -12.04 -3.49
C VAL A 43 -5.07 -12.30 -4.62
N ILE A 44 -3.95 -11.59 -4.57
CA ILE A 44 -2.85 -11.76 -5.51
C ILE A 44 -1.99 -12.92 -5.04
N ILE A 45 -1.91 -13.98 -5.85
CA ILE A 45 -1.18 -15.19 -5.50
C ILE A 45 0.00 -15.32 -6.48
N PRO A 46 1.23 -15.55 -5.99
CA PRO A 46 2.37 -15.76 -6.85
C PRO A 46 2.14 -16.94 -7.80
N TYR A 47 2.41 -16.75 -9.10
CA TYR A 47 2.38 -17.87 -10.05
C TYR A 47 3.45 -18.89 -9.71
N HIS A 48 3.01 -20.14 -9.55
CA HIS A 48 3.90 -21.29 -9.46
C HIS A 48 3.43 -22.33 -10.47
N GLU A 49 4.34 -22.88 -11.26
CA GLU A 49 4.04 -23.82 -12.36
C GLU A 49 3.31 -25.09 -11.87
N ASN A 50 3.47 -25.41 -10.58
CA ASN A 50 2.84 -26.56 -9.91
C ASN A 50 1.60 -26.19 -9.06
N LEU A 51 1.07 -24.96 -9.15
CA LEU A 51 -0.11 -24.55 -8.40
C LEU A 51 -1.38 -25.14 -9.07
N GLU A 52 -1.97 -26.17 -8.46
CA GLU A 52 -3.13 -26.88 -9.01
C GLU A 52 -4.47 -26.24 -8.62
N SER A 53 -4.56 -25.75 -7.39
CA SER A 53 -5.77 -25.13 -6.85
C SER A 53 -5.48 -24.15 -5.72
N ILE A 54 -6.41 -23.23 -5.48
CA ILE A 54 -6.43 -22.32 -4.34
C ILE A 54 -7.65 -22.68 -3.49
N LYS A 55 -7.45 -22.73 -2.19
CA LYS A 55 -8.50 -23.04 -1.22
C LYS A 55 -8.67 -21.84 -0.29
N PHE A 56 -9.87 -21.28 -0.28
CA PHE A 56 -10.28 -20.32 0.73
C PHE A 56 -11.04 -21.07 1.81
N GLU A 57 -10.57 -20.94 3.04
CA GLU A 57 -11.24 -21.48 4.22
C GLU A 57 -11.73 -20.31 5.07
N GLU A 58 -13.02 -20.29 5.36
CA GLU A 58 -13.57 -19.36 6.34
C GLU A 58 -13.08 -19.74 7.74
N VAL A 59 -12.27 -18.88 8.36
CA VAL A 59 -11.82 -19.03 9.74
C VAL A 59 -12.59 -18.05 10.61
N SER A 60 -13.33 -18.56 11.61
CA SER A 60 -14.07 -17.76 12.59
C SER A 60 -13.62 -18.11 14.00
N ASP A 61 -13.19 -17.11 14.76
CA ASP A 61 -12.82 -17.24 16.18
C ASP A 61 -14.04 -17.27 17.13
N ASP A 62 -15.24 -17.04 16.62
CA ASP A 62 -16.47 -17.08 17.42
C ASP A 62 -16.85 -18.52 17.79
N VAL A 63 -16.87 -18.80 19.10
CA VAL A 63 -17.17 -20.11 19.72
C VAL A 63 -18.58 -20.60 19.34
N LEU A 64 -19.51 -19.69 19.03
CA LEU A 64 -20.86 -20.03 18.56
C LEU A 64 -20.89 -20.48 17.09
N TYR A 65 -19.94 -19.99 16.26
CA TYR A 65 -19.84 -20.32 14.84
C TYR A 65 -19.11 -21.63 14.54
N ARG A 66 -18.33 -22.17 15.50
CA ARG A 66 -17.64 -23.48 15.37
C ARG A 66 -18.57 -24.68 15.14
N LYS A 67 -19.90 -24.53 15.28
CA LYS A 67 -20.88 -25.57 14.96
C LYS A 67 -21.25 -25.65 13.46
N ARG A 68 -20.84 -24.69 12.64
CA ARG A 68 -21.04 -24.75 11.18
C ARG A 68 -19.80 -25.36 10.51
N LYS A 69 -20.02 -26.21 9.50
CA LYS A 69 -18.92 -26.65 8.63
C LYS A 69 -18.32 -25.40 7.97
N PRO A 70 -16.99 -25.20 8.00
CA PRO A 70 -16.36 -24.03 7.38
C PRO A 70 -16.73 -23.98 5.90
N TYR A 71 -17.05 -22.79 5.40
CA TYR A 71 -17.17 -22.62 3.96
C TYR A 71 -15.79 -22.80 3.34
N VAL A 72 -15.71 -23.74 2.41
CA VAL A 72 -14.50 -24.06 1.67
C VAL A 72 -14.79 -23.84 0.20
N ALA A 73 -14.22 -22.78 -0.37
CA ALA A 73 -14.20 -22.61 -1.81
C ALA A 73 -12.86 -23.13 -2.35
N THR A 74 -12.92 -24.12 -3.23
CA THR A 74 -11.74 -24.61 -3.95
C THR A 74 -11.84 -24.19 -5.41
N PHE A 75 -10.80 -23.53 -5.86
CA PHE A 75 -10.67 -22.93 -7.17
C PHE A 75 -9.57 -23.67 -7.91
N LYS A 76 -9.94 -24.54 -8.87
CA LYS A 76 -8.95 -25.16 -9.76
C LYS A 76 -8.42 -24.11 -10.71
N ILE A 77 -7.10 -23.96 -10.76
CA ILE A 77 -6.46 -22.93 -11.58
C ILE A 77 -6.94 -23.04 -13.03
N HIS A 78 -6.98 -24.26 -13.59
CA HIS A 78 -7.42 -24.52 -14.96
C HIS A 78 -8.81 -23.96 -15.30
N ASP A 79 -9.79 -24.08 -14.40
CA ASP A 79 -11.18 -23.64 -14.65
C ASP A 79 -11.31 -22.12 -14.67
N LEU A 80 -10.37 -21.42 -14.03
CA LEU A 80 -10.42 -19.96 -13.90
C LEU A 80 -9.61 -19.27 -15.00
N LEU A 81 -8.59 -19.96 -15.53
CA LEU A 81 -7.94 -19.60 -16.79
C LEU A 81 -8.94 -19.57 -17.96
N LEU A 82 -9.91 -20.49 -17.95
CA LEU A 82 -10.95 -20.57 -18.98
C LEU A 82 -11.98 -19.43 -18.87
N ARG A 83 -12.40 -19.05 -17.64
CA ARG A 83 -13.30 -17.91 -17.43
C ARG A 83 -12.70 -16.57 -17.87
N ASN A 84 -11.41 -16.35 -17.60
CA ASN A 84 -10.70 -15.12 -18.01
C ASN A 84 -10.57 -14.97 -19.53
N LYS A 85 -10.65 -16.05 -20.32
CA LYS A 85 -10.63 -15.96 -21.79
C LYS A 85 -11.93 -15.40 -22.36
N ASP A 86 -13.07 -15.68 -21.73
CA ASP A 86 -14.37 -15.22 -22.20
C ASP A 86 -14.64 -13.75 -21.83
N ASP A 87 -14.16 -13.28 -20.68
CA ASP A 87 -14.25 -11.86 -20.27
C ASP A 87 -13.32 -10.94 -21.09
N PHE A 88 -12.19 -11.45 -21.61
CA PHE A 88 -11.27 -10.68 -22.46
C PHE A 88 -11.82 -10.44 -23.88
N ILE A 89 -12.81 -11.23 -24.31
CA ILE A 89 -13.42 -11.13 -25.65
C ILE A 89 -14.74 -10.33 -25.62
N SER A 90 -15.32 -10.09 -24.43
CA SER A 90 -16.63 -9.47 -24.24
C SER A 90 -16.55 -8.16 -23.44
N GLY A 91 -15.87 -7.15 -23.98
CA GLY A 91 -15.73 -5.84 -23.32
C GLY A 91 -15.79 -4.61 -24.23
N SER A 92 -16.22 -4.75 -25.49
CA SER A 92 -16.49 -3.59 -26.36
C SER A 92 -17.94 -3.15 -26.22
N ARG A 93 -18.22 -2.22 -25.28
CA ARG A 93 -19.39 -1.31 -25.35
C ARG A 93 -19.29 -0.13 -24.37
N CYS A 94 -18.96 1.01 -24.96
CA CYS A 94 -19.33 2.40 -24.65
C CYS A 94 -19.32 2.89 -23.19
N PHE A 95 -18.18 3.47 -22.78
CA PHE A 95 -18.13 4.75 -22.06
C PHE A 95 -16.99 5.58 -22.68
N ASN A 96 -17.20 6.88 -22.92
CA ASN A 96 -16.18 7.78 -23.49
C ASN A 96 -15.03 8.01 -22.49
N HIS A 97 -14.07 7.09 -22.43
CA HIS A 97 -12.76 7.34 -21.84
C HIS A 97 -11.73 6.88 -22.87
N GLU A 98 -10.92 7.83 -23.34
CA GLU A 98 -9.82 7.55 -24.25
C GLU A 98 -8.62 7.11 -23.40
N ILE A 99 -8.20 5.86 -23.55
CA ILE A 99 -6.94 5.37 -22.96
C ILE A 99 -5.81 5.95 -23.82
N ILE A 100 -5.26 7.10 -23.41
CA ILE A 100 -4.37 7.89 -24.28
C ILE A 100 -2.91 7.41 -24.28
N SER A 101 -2.45 6.57 -23.33
CA SER A 101 -1.16 5.89 -23.51
C SER A 101 -0.92 4.70 -22.59
N ARG A 102 -0.49 3.57 -23.18
CA ARG A 102 0.37 2.57 -22.52
C ARG A 102 1.79 2.87 -22.97
N GLN A 103 2.70 3.21 -22.06
CA GLN A 103 4.13 3.25 -22.38
C GLN A 103 4.81 2.00 -21.84
N GLY A 104 5.21 1.08 -22.73
CA GLY A 104 6.08 -0.05 -22.39
C GLY A 104 5.43 -1.45 -22.30
N GLU A 105 6.27 -2.46 -22.47
CA GLU A 105 5.98 -3.86 -22.08
C GLU A 105 6.38 -4.06 -20.61
N VAL A 106 5.49 -4.65 -19.79
CA VAL A 106 5.76 -4.98 -18.38
C VAL A 106 7.00 -5.87 -18.29
N GLN A 107 8.06 -5.36 -17.66
CA GLN A 107 9.32 -6.10 -17.56
C GLN A 107 9.23 -7.15 -16.44
N LYS A 108 9.76 -8.35 -16.71
CA LYS A 108 9.85 -9.39 -15.67
C LYS A 108 10.72 -8.90 -14.51
N ASN A 109 10.23 -9.13 -13.29
CA ASN A 109 10.88 -8.84 -12.01
C ASN A 109 10.88 -7.36 -11.58
N LYS A 110 10.08 -6.47 -12.18
CA LYS A 110 9.91 -5.11 -11.62
C LYS A 110 8.67 -5.00 -10.74
N MET A 111 8.73 -4.10 -9.76
CA MET A 111 7.57 -3.63 -9.02
C MET A 111 6.87 -2.59 -9.89
N ILE A 112 5.67 -2.94 -10.36
CA ILE A 112 4.87 -2.12 -11.25
C ILE A 112 3.97 -1.21 -10.41
N ILE A 113 4.17 0.10 -10.53
CA ILE A 113 3.40 1.12 -9.82
C ILE A 113 2.51 1.84 -10.83
N ALA A 114 1.20 1.58 -10.77
CA ALA A 114 0.21 2.32 -11.54
C ALA A 114 0.05 3.72 -10.93
N ILE A 115 0.25 4.78 -11.72
CA ILE A 115 0.00 6.15 -11.27
C ILE A 115 -1.22 6.69 -12.00
N MET A 116 -2.23 7.14 -11.26
CA MET A 116 -3.50 7.64 -11.80
C MET A 116 -3.76 9.05 -11.28
N GLY A 117 -4.28 9.93 -12.12
CA GLY A 117 -4.69 11.28 -11.73
C GLY A 117 -6.20 11.37 -11.60
N ASP A 118 -6.69 12.14 -10.63
CA ASP A 118 -8.11 12.49 -10.52
C ASP A 118 -8.31 14.01 -10.40
N GLY A 119 -9.42 14.52 -10.95
CA GLY A 119 -9.65 15.95 -11.09
C GLY A 119 -8.82 16.62 -12.19
N TYR A 120 -8.22 15.84 -13.11
CA TYR A 120 -7.63 16.37 -14.34
C TYR A 120 -8.64 16.23 -15.48
N SER A 121 -9.13 17.35 -16.00
CA SER A 121 -10.01 17.36 -17.16
C SER A 121 -9.24 17.09 -18.45
N PHE A 122 -9.95 16.95 -19.58
CA PHE A 122 -9.32 16.78 -20.90
C PHE A 122 -8.28 17.87 -21.20
N ASN A 123 -8.56 19.11 -20.78
CA ASN A 123 -7.65 20.25 -20.98
C ASN A 123 -6.44 20.25 -20.03
N ASP A 124 -6.47 19.42 -18.98
CA ASP A 124 -5.41 19.34 -17.97
C ASP A 124 -4.40 18.22 -18.23
N MET A 125 -4.53 17.46 -19.33
CA MET A 125 -3.69 16.27 -19.58
C MET A 125 -2.19 16.56 -19.71
N GLU A 126 -1.81 17.74 -20.20
CA GLU A 126 -0.41 18.18 -20.18
C GLU A 126 0.08 18.52 -18.76
N GLN A 127 -0.81 19.04 -17.89
CA GLN A 127 -0.49 19.26 -16.48
C GLN A 127 -0.37 17.92 -15.75
N TRP A 128 -1.31 17.01 -15.97
CA TRP A 128 -1.29 15.65 -15.42
C TRP A 128 0.03 14.94 -15.72
N LYS A 129 0.49 14.99 -16.98
CA LYS A 129 1.79 14.43 -17.36
C LYS A 129 2.95 15.01 -16.55
N LYS A 130 2.96 16.30 -16.29
CA LYS A 130 4.02 16.95 -15.50
C LYS A 130 3.93 16.53 -14.04
N ASP A 131 2.73 16.51 -13.49
CA ASP A 131 2.47 16.15 -12.10
C ASP A 131 2.85 14.70 -11.80
N ALA A 132 2.49 13.76 -12.67
CA ALA A 132 2.94 12.37 -12.57
C ALA A 132 4.48 12.25 -12.55
N ASN A 133 5.17 13.00 -13.40
CA ASN A 133 6.64 13.03 -13.43
C ASN A 133 7.25 13.66 -12.18
N ILE A 134 6.63 14.71 -11.63
CA ILE A 134 7.05 15.34 -10.38
C ILE A 134 6.93 14.34 -9.23
N VAL A 135 5.81 13.63 -9.12
CA VAL A 135 5.59 12.62 -8.07
C VAL A 135 6.57 11.46 -8.23
N MET A 136 6.76 10.92 -9.43
CA MET A 136 7.75 9.87 -9.71
C MET A 136 9.17 10.32 -9.32
N SER A 137 9.57 11.54 -9.71
CA SER A 137 10.89 12.08 -9.38
C SER A 137 11.05 12.32 -7.88
N GLY A 138 9.99 12.76 -7.21
CA GLY A 138 9.96 12.93 -5.75
C GLY A 138 10.10 11.59 -5.03
N PHE A 139 9.36 10.57 -5.45
CA PHE A 139 9.48 9.21 -4.91
C PHE A 139 10.91 8.68 -5.05
N LEU A 140 11.51 8.82 -6.23
CA LEU A 140 12.89 8.41 -6.50
C LEU A 140 13.96 9.34 -5.91
N SER A 141 13.57 10.47 -5.28
CA SER A 141 14.50 11.32 -4.55
C SER A 141 14.82 10.78 -3.16
N ASP A 142 13.99 9.88 -2.62
CA ASP A 142 14.29 9.13 -1.41
C ASP A 142 15.53 8.24 -1.64
N PRO A 143 16.56 8.31 -0.78
CA PRO A 143 17.81 7.56 -1.00
C PRO A 143 17.62 6.05 -1.12
N LEU A 144 16.69 5.46 -0.37
CA LEU A 144 16.43 4.03 -0.41
C LEU A 144 15.67 3.64 -1.68
N MET A 145 14.67 4.43 -2.07
CA MET A 145 13.96 4.18 -3.34
C MET A 145 14.90 4.35 -4.54
N ASN A 146 15.79 5.34 -4.51
CA ASN A 146 16.80 5.55 -5.55
C ASN A 146 17.80 4.38 -5.67
N GLU A 147 18.17 3.74 -4.56
CA GLU A 147 19.01 2.52 -4.54
C GLU A 147 18.37 1.40 -5.39
N PHE A 148 17.03 1.34 -5.42
CA PHE A 148 16.25 0.34 -6.15
C PHE A 148 15.54 0.90 -7.39
N LYS A 149 15.92 2.07 -7.91
CA LYS A 149 15.22 2.71 -9.04
C LYS A 149 15.00 1.80 -10.25
N ASP A 150 15.95 0.91 -10.53
CA ASP A 150 15.89 -0.01 -11.68
C ASP A 150 14.92 -1.19 -11.46
N CYS A 151 14.48 -1.40 -10.22
CA CYS A 151 13.48 -2.40 -9.83
C CYS A 151 12.04 -1.85 -9.93
N PHE A 152 11.84 -0.54 -10.08
CA PHE A 152 10.52 0.05 -10.23
C PHE A 152 10.17 0.27 -11.71
N GLU A 153 8.88 0.16 -12.02
CA GLU A 153 8.30 0.58 -13.29
C GLU A 153 7.02 1.36 -13.02
N PHE A 154 7.03 2.64 -13.38
CA PHE A 154 5.87 3.51 -13.17
C PHE A 154 5.01 3.56 -14.43
N MET A 155 3.76 3.14 -14.30
CA MET A 155 2.78 3.07 -15.37
C MET A 155 1.74 4.17 -15.19
N ARG A 156 1.87 5.26 -15.94
CA ARG A 156 0.88 6.35 -15.91
C ARG A 156 -0.41 5.91 -16.63
N ILE A 157 -1.54 6.06 -15.94
CA ILE A 157 -2.89 5.83 -16.47
C ILE A 157 -3.60 7.18 -16.56
N ASP A 158 -4.03 7.54 -17.76
CA ASP A 158 -4.74 8.79 -18.01
C ASP A 158 -6.25 8.56 -17.79
N VAL A 159 -6.77 9.07 -16.67
CA VAL A 159 -8.19 9.03 -16.33
C VAL A 159 -8.75 10.45 -16.40
N ILE A 160 -9.66 10.68 -17.36
CA ILE A 160 -10.19 12.01 -17.64
C ILE A 160 -11.38 12.30 -16.72
N SER A 161 -11.26 13.33 -15.91
CA SER A 161 -12.35 13.87 -15.09
C SER A 161 -13.19 14.86 -15.88
N LYS A 162 -14.46 15.04 -15.50
CA LYS A 162 -15.33 16.05 -16.10
C LYS A 162 -14.95 17.45 -15.62
N ASP A 163 -14.73 17.60 -14.32
CA ASP A 163 -14.29 18.85 -13.72
C ASP A 163 -12.78 18.86 -13.45
N SER A 164 -12.19 20.05 -13.58
CA SER A 164 -10.84 20.32 -13.08
C SER A 164 -10.87 20.60 -11.57
N GLY A 165 -9.92 19.98 -10.86
CA GLY A 165 -9.83 19.94 -9.41
C GLY A 165 -10.62 18.78 -8.78
N ILE A 166 -10.25 18.41 -7.55
CA ILE A 166 -10.97 17.41 -6.75
C ILE A 166 -12.04 18.03 -5.84
N SER A 167 -12.93 17.21 -5.28
CA SER A 167 -13.86 17.68 -4.25
C SER A 167 -13.13 17.95 -2.94
N ILE A 168 -13.52 19.01 -2.23
CA ILE A 168 -13.00 19.36 -0.91
C ILE A 168 -14.19 19.58 0.03
N THR A 169 -14.20 18.94 1.20
CA THR A 169 -15.29 19.05 2.18
C THR A 169 -15.55 20.51 2.54
N GLY A 170 -16.83 20.92 2.50
CA GLY A 170 -17.25 22.31 2.73
C GLY A 170 -17.15 23.22 1.50
N GLN A 171 -16.65 22.73 0.37
CA GLN A 171 -16.64 23.45 -0.91
C GLN A 171 -17.65 22.85 -1.91
N GLN A 172 -17.80 23.48 -3.08
CA GLN A 172 -18.63 22.94 -4.15
C GLN A 172 -18.07 21.60 -4.64
N LYS A 173 -18.92 20.57 -4.65
CA LYS A 173 -18.57 19.23 -5.13
C LYS A 173 -18.17 19.27 -6.61
N LYS A 174 -17.11 18.53 -6.94
CA LYS A 174 -16.57 18.32 -8.29
C LYS A 174 -16.94 16.93 -8.81
N ASP A 175 -17.27 16.84 -10.09
CA ASP A 175 -17.55 15.62 -10.84
C ASP A 175 -16.23 15.06 -11.41
N THR A 176 -15.62 14.13 -10.66
CA THR A 176 -14.29 13.57 -10.91
C THR A 176 -14.38 12.08 -11.17
N ALA A 177 -13.44 11.54 -11.93
CA ALA A 177 -13.52 10.17 -12.44
C ALA A 177 -13.31 9.09 -11.37
N LEU A 178 -12.51 9.38 -10.33
CA LEU A 178 -12.25 8.46 -9.21
C LEU A 178 -12.99 8.89 -7.93
N GLU A 179 -13.87 9.88 -8.04
CA GLU A 179 -14.65 10.47 -6.95
C GLU A 179 -13.77 10.92 -5.77
N THR A 180 -12.62 11.53 -6.07
CA THR A 180 -11.66 11.94 -5.04
C THR A 180 -12.21 13.09 -4.18
N VAL A 181 -12.14 12.94 -2.86
CA VAL A 181 -12.58 13.93 -1.88
C VAL A 181 -11.50 14.15 -0.82
N LEU A 182 -11.01 15.39 -0.71
CA LEU A 182 -10.19 15.84 0.41
C LEU A 182 -11.09 16.27 1.57
N GLY A 183 -10.76 15.88 2.81
CA GLY A 183 -11.53 16.26 3.99
C GLY A 183 -12.65 15.27 4.34
N CYS A 184 -12.62 14.05 3.80
CA CYS A 184 -13.71 13.09 4.03
C CYS A 184 -13.81 12.70 5.53
N TYR A 185 -15.03 12.41 5.98
CA TYR A 185 -15.33 12.07 7.38
C TYR A 185 -14.89 13.12 8.41
N ASP A 186 -14.90 14.39 8.02
CA ASP A 186 -14.50 15.56 8.82
C ASP A 186 -13.02 15.53 9.27
N LEU A 187 -12.17 14.97 8.42
CA LEU A 187 -10.74 14.92 8.59
C LEU A 187 -10.06 15.70 7.46
N ASP A 188 -9.74 16.97 7.71
CA ASP A 188 -9.32 17.98 6.73
C ASP A 188 -8.26 17.51 5.71
N ARG A 189 -7.36 16.60 6.09
CA ARG A 189 -6.24 16.15 5.26
C ARG A 189 -6.40 14.75 4.69
N LEU A 190 -7.50 14.09 5.02
CA LEU A 190 -7.77 12.74 4.54
C LEU A 190 -8.24 12.78 3.09
N LEU A 191 -7.51 12.08 2.21
CA LEU A 191 -7.84 11.99 0.80
C LEU A 191 -8.56 10.67 0.48
N CYS A 192 -9.88 10.76 0.34
CA CYS A 192 -10.72 9.64 -0.03
C CYS A 192 -10.79 9.44 -1.53
N VAL A 193 -10.75 8.18 -1.98
CA VAL A 193 -10.99 7.78 -3.38
C VAL A 193 -12.00 6.64 -3.43
N ASN A 194 -12.69 6.49 -4.56
CA ASN A 194 -13.51 5.31 -4.80
C ASN A 194 -12.63 4.12 -5.23
N ILE A 195 -12.29 3.27 -4.27
CA ILE A 195 -11.42 2.09 -4.46
C ILE A 195 -11.88 1.20 -5.63
N LYS A 196 -13.21 1.05 -5.82
CA LYS A 196 -13.75 0.21 -6.90
C LYS A 196 -13.44 0.79 -8.26
N LEU A 197 -13.54 2.11 -8.42
CA LEU A 197 -13.20 2.79 -9.67
C LEU A 197 -11.69 2.75 -9.91
N VAL A 198 -10.87 3.00 -8.88
CA VAL A 198 -9.40 2.92 -8.97
C VAL A 198 -8.97 1.53 -9.48
N LYS A 199 -9.40 0.46 -8.80
CA LYS A 199 -9.08 -0.91 -9.20
C LYS A 199 -9.63 -1.26 -10.59
N LYS A 200 -10.85 -0.82 -10.91
CA LYS A 200 -11.44 -1.03 -12.24
C LYS A 200 -10.55 -0.44 -13.33
N PHE A 201 -10.21 0.84 -13.24
CA PHE A 201 -9.40 1.50 -14.26
C PHE A 201 -7.98 0.95 -14.33
N ALA A 202 -7.37 0.60 -13.19
CA ALA A 202 -6.06 -0.04 -13.15
C ALA A 202 -6.09 -1.41 -13.86
N ASN A 203 -7.09 -2.24 -13.57
CA ASN A 203 -7.27 -3.56 -14.20
C ASN A 203 -7.63 -3.48 -15.68
N GLU A 204 -8.46 -2.51 -16.10
CA GLU A 204 -8.74 -2.29 -17.53
C GLU A 204 -7.50 -1.84 -18.30
N SER A 205 -6.59 -1.10 -17.65
CA SER A 205 -5.39 -0.53 -18.29
C SER A 205 -4.21 -1.50 -18.32
N LEU A 206 -3.97 -2.23 -17.23
CA LEU A 206 -2.78 -3.06 -17.05
C LEU A 206 -3.09 -4.55 -16.98
N GLY A 207 -4.37 -4.92 -16.92
CA GLY A 207 -4.81 -6.28 -16.65
C GLY A 207 -4.80 -6.62 -15.15
N PHE A 208 -5.60 -7.61 -14.77
CA PHE A 208 -5.59 -8.16 -13.41
C PHE A 208 -4.20 -8.68 -13.04
N GLY A 209 -3.66 -8.20 -11.91
CA GLY A 209 -2.30 -8.51 -11.46
C GLY A 209 -1.20 -7.90 -12.35
N GLY A 210 -1.54 -6.92 -13.17
CA GLY A 210 -0.62 -6.16 -14.02
C GLY A 210 0.11 -5.03 -13.28
N TYR A 211 -0.22 -4.79 -12.01
CA TYR A 211 0.40 -3.83 -11.12
C TYR A 211 0.56 -4.42 -9.72
N ASP A 212 1.57 -3.95 -8.97
CA ASP A 212 1.80 -4.31 -7.58
C ASP A 212 1.21 -3.26 -6.62
N GLN A 213 1.19 -1.99 -7.05
CA GLN A 213 0.72 -0.85 -6.25
C GLN A 213 0.02 0.18 -7.15
N VAL A 214 -0.92 0.94 -6.58
CA VAL A 214 -1.53 2.11 -7.24
C VAL A 214 -1.25 3.37 -6.44
N LEU A 215 -0.85 4.45 -7.12
CA LEU A 215 -0.77 5.79 -6.57
C LEU A 215 -1.80 6.70 -7.25
N VAL A 216 -2.73 7.24 -6.48
CA VAL A 216 -3.75 8.18 -6.98
C VAL A 216 -3.39 9.61 -6.58
N ILE A 217 -3.24 10.48 -7.57
CA ILE A 217 -2.86 11.88 -7.41
C ILE A 217 -4.11 12.76 -7.60
N GLY A 218 -4.57 13.42 -6.54
CA GLY A 218 -5.64 14.41 -6.61
C GLY A 218 -5.14 15.77 -7.10
N ASN A 219 -5.77 16.33 -8.13
CA ASN A 219 -5.46 17.64 -8.68
C ASN A 219 -5.84 18.79 -7.72
N THR A 220 -5.03 18.99 -6.68
CA THR A 220 -5.09 20.15 -5.79
C THR A 220 -3.71 20.39 -5.17
N LYS A 221 -3.44 21.64 -4.78
CA LYS A 221 -2.25 22.02 -4.02
C LYS A 221 -2.47 21.99 -2.51
N GLU A 222 -3.70 21.76 -2.06
CA GLU A 222 -3.99 21.56 -0.64
C GLU A 222 -3.36 20.26 -0.16
N TYR A 223 -2.88 20.24 1.08
CA TYR A 223 -2.17 19.09 1.63
C TYR A 223 -3.13 17.96 2.00
N GLY A 224 -2.86 16.76 1.49
CA GLY A 224 -3.60 15.55 1.89
C GLY A 224 -3.10 14.28 1.23
N GLY A 225 -3.54 13.16 1.78
CA GLY A 225 -3.24 11.81 1.31
C GLY A 225 -3.85 10.77 2.24
N ALA A 226 -3.67 9.49 1.89
CA ALA A 226 -4.11 8.34 2.65
C ALA A 226 -3.51 7.04 2.10
N GLY A 227 -3.38 6.02 2.94
CA GLY A 227 -3.15 4.65 2.54
C GLY A 227 -4.42 3.80 2.53
N TYR A 228 -4.46 2.85 1.62
CA TYR A 228 -5.40 1.73 1.55
C TYR A 228 -4.61 0.46 1.20
N ASP A 229 -5.25 -0.70 1.29
CA ASP A 229 -4.64 -1.94 0.82
C ASP A 229 -4.28 -1.86 -0.69
N GLY A 230 -2.96 -1.86 -0.97
CA GLY A 230 -2.38 -1.74 -2.31
C GLY A 230 -2.56 -0.39 -3.02
N ILE A 231 -3.11 0.64 -2.35
CA ILE A 231 -3.37 1.96 -2.96
C ILE A 231 -2.89 3.07 -2.02
N GLY A 232 -1.97 3.91 -2.49
CA GLY A 232 -1.63 5.19 -1.85
C GLY A 232 -2.33 6.35 -2.55
N THR A 233 -2.75 7.36 -1.80
CA THR A 233 -3.33 8.59 -2.35
C THR A 233 -2.56 9.81 -1.86
N LEU A 234 -2.39 10.79 -2.73
CA LEU A 234 -1.69 12.04 -2.45
C LEU A 234 -2.24 13.21 -3.26
N THR A 235 -2.00 14.42 -2.79
CA THR A 235 -2.23 15.65 -3.57
C THR A 235 -0.91 16.18 -4.17
N MET A 236 -0.98 17.28 -4.92
CA MET A 236 0.21 17.96 -5.47
C MET A 236 0.91 18.91 -4.48
N HIS A 237 0.58 18.84 -3.19
CA HIS A 237 1.35 19.54 -2.18
C HIS A 237 2.75 18.92 -2.05
N LYS A 238 3.78 19.76 -1.88
CA LYS A 238 5.20 19.33 -1.86
C LYS A 238 5.52 18.22 -0.84
N GLN A 239 4.80 18.19 0.27
CA GLN A 239 5.00 17.21 1.34
C GLN A 239 4.18 15.94 1.15
N SER A 240 3.26 15.93 0.20
CA SER A 240 2.43 14.75 -0.07
C SER A 240 3.25 13.60 -0.69
N VAL A 241 4.45 13.86 -1.21
CA VAL A 241 5.39 12.80 -1.62
C VAL A 241 5.96 12.05 -0.42
N GLU A 242 6.33 12.75 0.66
CA GLU A 242 6.78 12.10 1.90
C GLU A 242 5.66 11.26 2.51
N LEU A 243 4.43 11.78 2.47
CA LEU A 243 3.24 11.03 2.85
C LEU A 243 3.06 9.79 1.97
N ALA A 244 3.12 9.93 0.64
CA ALA A 244 3.00 8.77 -0.24
C ALA A 244 4.08 7.71 0.01
N LEU A 245 5.31 8.11 0.36
CA LEU A 245 6.36 7.15 0.77
C LEU A 245 5.99 6.43 2.06
N HIS A 246 5.46 7.14 3.06
CA HIS A 246 4.96 6.53 4.29
C HIS A 246 3.87 5.48 3.99
N GLU A 247 2.85 5.85 3.21
CA GLU A 247 1.75 4.95 2.85
C GLU A 247 2.22 3.75 2.02
N PHE A 248 3.18 3.98 1.12
CA PHE A 248 3.85 2.91 0.39
C PHE A 248 4.60 1.94 1.32
N GLY A 249 5.08 2.43 2.46
CA GLY A 249 5.60 1.64 3.57
C GLY A 249 4.62 0.57 4.05
N HIS A 250 3.35 0.93 4.19
CA HIS A 250 2.29 -0.02 4.56
C HIS A 250 1.91 -0.93 3.42
N SER A 251 1.59 -0.35 2.26
CA SER A 251 0.93 -1.07 1.18
C SER A 251 1.88 -1.98 0.38
N ALA A 252 3.15 -1.60 0.24
CA ALA A 252 4.16 -2.38 -0.50
C ALA A 252 5.07 -3.22 0.41
N TYR A 253 5.31 -2.74 1.64
CA TYR A 253 6.30 -3.35 2.53
C TYR A 253 5.73 -3.88 3.85
N HIS A 254 4.41 -3.82 4.04
CA HIS A 254 3.73 -4.31 5.26
C HIS A 254 4.37 -3.79 6.56
N LEU A 255 4.91 -2.57 6.55
CA LEU A 255 5.34 -1.90 7.77
C LEU A 255 4.11 -1.44 8.57
N ALA A 256 4.27 -1.35 9.88
CA ALA A 256 3.29 -0.74 10.77
C ALA A 256 3.70 0.67 11.13
N ASP A 257 2.73 1.41 11.62
CA ASP A 257 2.94 2.69 12.27
C ASP A 257 3.76 2.57 13.53
N GLU A 258 4.75 3.47 13.64
CA GLU A 258 5.67 3.52 14.77
C GLU A 258 5.28 4.61 15.78
N TYR A 259 4.21 5.36 15.53
CA TYR A 259 3.72 6.36 16.48
C TYR A 259 2.68 5.75 17.44
N ASP A 260 2.40 6.46 18.54
CA ASP A 260 1.80 5.89 19.75
C ASP A 260 0.43 6.48 20.13
N TYR A 261 -0.19 7.20 19.20
CA TYR A 261 -1.52 7.81 19.33
C TYR A 261 -2.46 7.27 18.26
N GLY A 262 -3.76 7.33 18.51
CA GLY A 262 -4.78 6.69 17.67
C GLY A 262 -5.52 5.61 18.44
N ASN A 263 -6.10 4.64 17.71
CA ASN A 263 -6.87 3.56 18.32
C ASN A 263 -5.98 2.35 18.62
N CYS A 264 -5.47 2.28 19.85
CA CYS A 264 -4.62 1.18 20.29
C CYS A 264 -5.36 -0.16 20.32
N VAL A 265 -4.79 -1.17 19.65
CA VAL A 265 -5.19 -2.58 19.77
C VAL A 265 -3.97 -3.39 20.15
N ILE A 266 -3.93 -3.92 21.38
CA ILE A 266 -2.80 -4.72 21.89
C ILE A 266 -2.84 -6.16 21.34
N GLU A 267 -4.04 -6.73 21.25
CA GLU A 267 -4.21 -8.07 20.69
C GLU A 267 -3.95 -8.06 19.16
N GLY A 268 -3.41 -9.17 18.63
CA GLY A 268 -2.99 -9.27 17.23
C GLY A 268 -1.74 -10.13 17.06
N ASP A 269 -1.48 -10.54 15.82
CA ASP A 269 -0.32 -11.38 15.48
C ASP A 269 0.98 -10.60 15.63
N GLU A 270 1.91 -11.16 16.42
CA GLU A 270 3.24 -10.60 16.63
C GLU A 270 4.09 -10.63 15.34
N ASN A 271 3.78 -11.50 14.37
CA ASN A 271 4.59 -11.67 13.17
C ASN A 271 4.12 -10.84 11.97
N GLU A 272 2.96 -10.18 12.07
CA GLU A 272 2.33 -9.50 10.94
C GLU A 272 3.17 -8.33 10.39
N LYS A 273 3.84 -7.58 11.28
CA LYS A 273 4.52 -6.32 10.95
C LYS A 273 5.99 -6.38 11.37
N ALA A 274 6.90 -6.04 10.46
CA ALA A 274 8.33 -6.22 10.71
C ALA A 274 8.92 -5.28 11.78
N ASN A 275 8.32 -4.09 11.95
CA ASN A 275 8.89 -2.96 12.67
C ASN A 275 8.15 -2.59 13.97
N VAL A 276 7.22 -3.41 14.46
CA VAL A 276 6.55 -3.20 15.75
C VAL A 276 6.43 -4.52 16.49
N THR A 277 6.72 -4.58 17.79
CA THR A 277 6.66 -5.82 18.59
C THR A 277 6.00 -5.61 19.95
N LYS A 278 5.43 -6.67 20.53
CA LYS A 278 5.03 -6.76 21.94
C LYS A 278 6.08 -7.47 22.81
N GLU A 279 7.08 -8.08 22.17
CA GLU A 279 8.10 -8.86 22.84
C GLU A 279 9.12 -7.95 23.56
N THR A 280 9.45 -8.32 24.79
CA THR A 280 10.40 -7.61 25.66
C THR A 280 11.63 -8.43 25.99
N ASP A 281 11.58 -9.76 25.81
CA ASP A 281 12.75 -10.62 25.85
C ASP A 281 13.65 -10.29 24.67
N ARG A 282 14.82 -9.73 24.98
CA ARG A 282 15.86 -9.34 24.01
C ARG A 282 16.17 -10.43 22.98
N ASN A 283 16.10 -11.71 23.36
CA ASN A 283 16.43 -12.83 22.48
C ASN A 283 15.33 -13.15 21.46
N LYS A 284 14.13 -12.62 21.66
CA LYS A 284 12.96 -12.87 20.82
C LYS A 284 12.53 -11.63 20.02
N ILE A 285 13.08 -10.45 20.32
CA ILE A 285 12.88 -9.24 19.51
C ILE A 285 13.27 -9.52 18.05
N LYS A 286 12.40 -9.11 17.13
CA LYS A 286 12.50 -9.36 15.68
C LYS A 286 13.81 -8.84 15.07
N TRP A 287 14.22 -7.65 15.48
CA TRP A 287 15.44 -6.97 15.03
C TRP A 287 16.61 -7.09 16.02
N ARG A 288 16.61 -8.09 16.91
CA ARG A 288 17.64 -8.25 17.95
C ARG A 288 19.08 -8.24 17.43
N HIS A 289 19.32 -8.74 16.20
CA HIS A 289 20.64 -8.81 15.59
C HIS A 289 21.21 -7.42 15.24
N LEU A 290 20.35 -6.40 15.17
CA LEU A 290 20.73 -5.00 14.95
C LEU A 290 20.90 -4.23 16.26
N ILE A 291 20.42 -4.77 17.39
CA ILE A 291 20.53 -4.13 18.71
C ILE A 291 21.92 -4.42 19.28
N LYS A 292 22.70 -3.36 19.57
CA LYS A 292 23.99 -3.52 20.24
C LYS A 292 23.83 -4.24 21.59
N PRO A 293 24.80 -5.07 22.02
CA PRO A 293 24.76 -5.74 23.32
C PRO A 293 24.62 -4.76 24.49
N THR A 294 25.16 -3.55 24.35
CA THR A 294 25.15 -2.49 25.38
C THR A 294 23.89 -1.65 25.40
N THR A 295 22.99 -1.75 24.40
CA THR A 295 21.74 -0.97 24.38
C THR A 295 20.83 -1.42 25.52
N GLN A 296 20.26 -0.51 26.30
CA GLN A 296 19.29 -0.86 27.33
C GLN A 296 17.96 -1.32 26.69
N ILE A 297 17.29 -2.32 27.29
CA ILE A 297 15.97 -2.80 26.89
C ILE A 297 15.03 -2.80 28.11
N PRO A 298 13.90 -2.06 28.09
CA PRO A 298 13.50 -1.08 27.06
C PRO A 298 14.52 0.06 26.90
N THR A 299 14.58 0.64 25.72
CA THR A 299 15.51 1.73 25.40
C THR A 299 14.93 3.06 25.85
N LEU A 300 15.63 3.73 26.76
CA LEU A 300 15.20 5.02 27.33
C LEU A 300 15.84 6.23 26.64
N ASN A 301 16.88 6.01 25.84
CA ASN A 301 17.51 7.07 25.05
C ASN A 301 16.50 7.61 24.01
N THR A 302 16.55 8.89 23.69
CA THR A 302 15.71 9.55 22.68
C THR A 302 16.50 10.05 21.47
N GLU A 303 17.81 9.77 21.41
CA GLU A 303 18.65 10.03 20.26
C GLU A 303 18.23 9.15 19.08
N ASN A 304 18.01 9.78 17.92
CA ASN A 304 17.60 9.05 16.74
C ASN A 304 18.77 8.25 16.12
N GLY A 305 18.47 7.07 15.56
CA GLY A 305 19.48 6.16 14.99
C GLY A 305 20.04 5.11 15.94
N ILE A 306 19.74 5.19 17.25
CA ILE A 306 19.97 4.06 18.16
C ILE A 306 18.92 2.98 17.90
N ILE A 307 19.38 1.79 17.55
CA ILE A 307 18.53 0.61 17.37
C ILE A 307 18.32 -0.05 18.74
N GLY A 308 17.05 -0.16 19.14
CA GLY A 308 16.65 -0.58 20.48
C GLY A 308 15.21 -1.07 20.55
N LEU A 309 14.59 -0.96 21.73
CA LEU A 309 13.20 -1.31 21.98
C LEU A 309 12.51 -0.13 22.66
N PHE A 310 11.93 0.77 21.87
CA PHE A 310 11.33 2.01 22.35
C PHE A 310 9.83 1.80 22.57
N GLU A 311 9.34 2.07 23.77
CA GLU A 311 7.90 1.93 24.07
C GLU A 311 7.09 3.01 23.31
N GLY A 312 5.92 2.62 22.83
CA GLY A 312 5.05 3.45 22.00
C GLY A 312 5.13 3.06 20.53
N ALA A 313 4.12 2.38 19.99
CA ALA A 313 4.03 2.01 18.57
C ALA A 313 2.63 1.50 18.22
N ALA A 314 2.29 1.46 16.93
CA ALA A 314 1.01 1.01 16.39
C ALA A 314 -0.17 1.51 17.23
N TYR A 315 -0.20 2.83 17.42
CA TYR A 315 -1.22 3.59 18.14
C TYR A 315 -1.28 3.36 19.66
N CYS A 316 -0.40 2.51 20.20
CA CYS A 316 -0.36 2.15 21.61
C CYS A 316 0.79 2.84 22.33
N LYS A 317 0.48 3.69 23.32
CA LYS A 317 1.46 4.32 24.22
C LYS A 317 2.26 3.33 25.08
N LYS A 318 1.72 2.14 25.34
CA LYS A 318 2.33 1.11 26.17
C LYS A 318 2.10 -0.28 25.59
N GLY A 319 3.00 -1.21 25.87
CA GLY A 319 2.86 -2.63 25.50
C GLY A 319 3.16 -2.97 24.04
N LYS A 320 3.43 -1.97 23.20
CA LYS A 320 4.02 -2.13 21.86
C LYS A 320 5.28 -1.27 21.73
N TYR A 321 6.22 -1.76 20.94
CA TYR A 321 7.54 -1.21 20.83
C TYR A 321 7.99 -1.06 19.37
N ARG A 322 8.72 0.02 19.09
CA ARG A 322 9.34 0.32 17.80
C ARG A 322 10.88 0.21 17.87
N PRO A 323 11.57 0.08 16.73
CA PRO A 323 13.01 -0.19 16.70
C PRO A 323 13.91 1.03 16.93
N VAL A 324 13.42 2.24 16.64
CA VAL A 324 14.19 3.48 16.73
C VAL A 324 13.34 4.60 17.31
N PHE A 325 13.96 5.68 17.77
CA PHE A 325 13.22 6.79 18.36
C PHE A 325 12.25 7.46 17.36
N SER A 326 12.68 7.65 16.11
CA SER A 326 11.86 8.18 15.02
C SER A 326 12.29 7.64 13.66
N SER A 327 11.32 7.27 12.82
CA SER A 327 11.52 6.82 11.44
C SER A 327 10.47 7.43 10.52
N LYS A 328 10.58 7.17 9.21
CA LYS A 328 9.55 7.56 8.24
C LYS A 328 8.16 6.99 8.59
N MET A 329 8.10 5.82 9.24
CA MET A 329 6.84 5.21 9.74
C MET A 329 6.31 5.86 11.03
N LYS A 330 6.97 6.92 11.52
CA LYS A 330 6.54 7.70 12.68
C LYS A 330 6.32 9.17 12.33
N ASN A 331 7.30 9.77 11.63
CA ASN A 331 7.34 11.18 11.26
C ASN A 331 7.77 11.34 9.79
N LEU A 332 7.05 12.14 9.01
CA LEU A 332 7.43 12.48 7.64
C LEU A 332 8.76 13.24 7.59
N GLY A 333 9.50 13.10 6.48
CA GLY A 333 10.82 13.70 6.32
C GLY A 333 11.93 13.01 7.13
N ALA A 334 11.60 12.05 8.00
CA ALA A 334 12.59 11.16 8.61
C ALA A 334 13.07 10.08 7.62
N SER A 335 14.26 9.55 7.87
CA SER A 335 14.76 8.35 7.18
C SER A 335 13.99 7.10 7.60
N TRP A 336 14.03 6.06 6.77
CA TRP A 336 13.44 4.75 7.07
C TRP A 336 14.07 4.10 8.31
N HIS A 337 15.39 4.29 8.50
CA HIS A 337 16.20 3.65 9.55
C HIS A 337 16.34 2.14 9.42
N ALA A 338 17.37 1.61 10.06
CA ALA A 338 17.95 0.30 9.77
C ALA A 338 16.95 -0.88 9.74
N VAL A 339 15.95 -0.91 10.62
CA VAL A 339 14.98 -2.03 10.66
C VAL A 339 14.02 -1.98 9.49
N ASN A 340 13.47 -0.81 9.17
CA ASN A 340 12.61 -0.64 8.00
C ASN A 340 13.42 -0.82 6.72
N GLU A 341 14.62 -0.24 6.64
CA GLU A 341 15.52 -0.40 5.49
C GLU A 341 15.87 -1.87 5.25
N GLU A 342 16.24 -2.62 6.29
CA GLU A 342 16.54 -4.05 6.15
C GLU A 342 15.34 -4.83 5.61
N HIS A 343 14.13 -4.52 6.10
CA HIS A 343 12.91 -5.18 5.63
C HIS A 343 12.58 -4.84 4.18
N ILE A 344 12.60 -3.55 3.83
CA ILE A 344 12.37 -3.06 2.47
C ILE A 344 13.39 -3.68 1.52
N LYS A 345 14.67 -3.70 1.88
CA LYS A 345 15.73 -4.34 1.08
C LYS A 345 15.45 -5.81 0.83
N LYS A 346 14.97 -6.56 1.82
CA LYS A 346 14.58 -7.98 1.65
C LYS A 346 13.47 -8.14 0.61
N ILE A 347 12.44 -7.28 0.65
CA ILE A 347 11.36 -7.28 -0.33
C ILE A 347 11.88 -6.88 -1.72
N MET A 348 12.63 -5.79 -1.81
CA MET A 348 13.16 -5.28 -3.07
C MET A 348 14.17 -6.23 -3.75
N MET A 349 14.85 -7.08 -2.99
CA MET A 349 15.68 -8.16 -3.55
C MET A 349 14.88 -9.16 -4.40
N HIS A 350 13.57 -9.31 -4.18
CA HIS A 350 12.71 -10.12 -5.05
C HIS A 350 12.54 -9.50 -6.45
N TYR A 351 12.58 -8.17 -6.54
CA TYR A 351 12.50 -7.42 -7.79
C TYR A 351 13.88 -7.21 -8.45
N ASN A 352 14.97 -7.49 -7.74
CA ASN A 352 16.34 -7.33 -8.26
C ASN A 352 16.91 -8.60 -8.95
N TYR A 353 16.11 -9.64 -9.22
CA TYR A 353 16.64 -10.90 -9.76
C TYR A 353 16.98 -10.80 -11.27
N ARG A 354 18.16 -10.27 -11.58
CA ARG A 354 18.84 -10.49 -12.86
C ARG A 354 19.60 -11.83 -12.80
N GLY A 355 18.92 -12.91 -13.19
CA GLY A 355 19.50 -14.17 -13.69
C GLY A 355 20.78 -14.73 -13.05
N ASP A 356 20.64 -15.58 -12.05
CA ASP A 356 21.49 -16.78 -11.90
C ASP A 356 20.59 -18.01 -11.69
N PRO A 357 20.26 -18.80 -12.71
CA PRO A 357 19.40 -19.98 -12.55
C PRO A 357 19.96 -21.05 -11.60
N THR A 358 21.21 -20.93 -11.13
CA THR A 358 21.85 -21.89 -10.21
C THR A 358 21.72 -21.53 -8.73
N LYS A 359 21.39 -20.27 -8.40
CA LYS A 359 21.15 -19.82 -7.02
C LYS A 359 19.66 -19.77 -6.73
N LYS A 360 19.03 -20.94 -6.54
CA LYS A 360 17.72 -21.01 -5.90
C LYS A 360 17.81 -20.30 -4.54
N SER A 361 17.18 -19.14 -4.41
CA SER A 361 16.99 -18.51 -3.10
C SER A 361 16.17 -19.48 -2.24
N LYS A 362 16.85 -20.13 -1.32
CA LYS A 362 16.24 -20.91 -0.25
C LYS A 362 15.56 -19.90 0.71
N TYR A 363 14.24 -20.08 0.93
CA TYR A 363 13.38 -19.46 1.97
C TYR A 363 12.88 -18.03 1.66
N PHE A 364 11.64 -17.61 1.96
CA PHE A 364 10.72 -18.01 3.05
C PHE A 364 9.26 -18.21 2.60
N LYS A 365 8.58 -19.16 3.27
CA LYS A 365 7.12 -19.25 3.39
C LYS A 365 6.70 -18.18 4.41
N ILE A 366 5.93 -17.18 3.98
CA ILE A 366 5.14 -16.35 4.90
C ILE A 366 3.92 -17.22 5.22
N ASN A 367 3.84 -17.69 6.47
CA ASN A 367 2.64 -18.35 6.99
C ASN A 367 1.67 -17.29 7.49
#